data_AF-A0A7G2JZP5-F1
#
_entry.id   AF-A0A7G2JZP5-F1
#
_cell.length_a   1.000
_cell.length_b   1.000
_cell.length_c   1.000
_cell.angle_alpha   90.00
_cell.angle_beta   90.00
_cell.angle_gamma   90.00
#
_symmetry.space_group_name_H-M   'P 1'
#
loop_
_entity.id
_entity.type
_entity.pdbx_description
1 polymer ?
#
loop_
_entity_poly.entity_id
_entity_poly.type
_entity_poly.pdbx_seq_one_letter_code
_entity_poly.pdbx_strand_id
1 'polypeptide(L)'
;GNWAFRHFGSKSWSQSEGQSYNTPYQTYETYVQRDFAPIRGLVTLGDFYTSGQVVEGFALRGIDISSDDRMLSPSQLGFAPRVQGIANSNAVVSIYQNGNIIYQTNVTPGPFVIDDLYSSGYNGDLTVEIL
;
A
#
# COMPACT_ATOMS: atom_id res chain seq x y z
N GLY A 1 9.95 20.86 -0.51
CA GLY A 1 8.62 21.18 0.07
C GLY A 1 7.72 19.99 -0.11
N ASN A 2 6.92 19.62 0.90
CA ASN A 2 6.18 18.34 0.92
C ASN A 2 4.79 18.43 0.24
N TRP A 3 4.65 19.31 -0.74
CA TRP A 3 3.42 19.47 -1.52
C TRP A 3 3.69 19.04 -2.95
N ALA A 4 2.85 18.15 -3.47
CA ALA A 4 2.87 17.75 -4.86
C ALA A 4 1.66 18.36 -5.57
N PHE A 5 1.91 19.24 -6.53
CA PHE A 5 0.88 19.73 -7.44
C PHE A 5 0.74 18.76 -8.61
N ARG A 6 -0.50 18.43 -8.99
CA ARG A 6 -0.81 17.56 -10.12
C ARG A 6 -1.91 18.19 -10.97
N HIS A 7 -1.76 18.04 -12.28
CA HIS A 7 -2.72 18.51 -13.28
C HIS A 7 -2.80 17.49 -14.41
N PHE A 8 -4.01 17.10 -14.78
CA PHE A 8 -4.27 16.18 -15.88
C PHE A 8 -5.31 16.78 -16.81
N GLY A 9 -5.00 16.74 -18.11
CA GLY A 9 -5.86 17.24 -19.16
C GLY A 9 -5.37 16.78 -20.53
N SER A 10 -6.24 16.83 -21.53
CA SER A 10 -5.90 16.41 -22.89
C SER A 10 -6.38 17.40 -23.95
N LYS A 11 -5.75 17.32 -25.12
CA LYS A 11 -6.16 18.00 -26.33
C LYS A 11 -6.07 17.00 -27.47
N SER A 12 -7.08 16.97 -28.32
CA SER A 12 -7.09 16.09 -29.49
C SER A 12 -7.26 16.91 -30.76
N TRP A 13 -6.53 16.53 -31.80
CA TRP A 13 -6.73 17.01 -33.16
C TRP A 13 -6.85 15.82 -34.10
N SER A 14 -7.59 15.97 -35.19
CA SER A 14 -7.65 14.99 -36.28
C SER A 14 -7.85 15.72 -37.60
N GLN A 15 -7.25 15.22 -38.67
CA GLN A 15 -7.41 15.76 -40.01
C GLN A 15 -7.73 14.61 -40.96
N SER A 16 -8.89 14.67 -41.61
CA SER A 16 -9.36 13.68 -42.58
C SER A 16 -10.03 14.39 -43.75
N GLU A 17 -9.62 14.06 -44.99
CA GLU A 17 -10.17 14.56 -46.27
C GLU A 17 -10.73 15.99 -46.24
N GLY A 18 -9.86 16.97 -45.92
CA GLY A 18 -10.22 18.39 -45.94
C GLY A 18 -11.02 18.90 -44.74
N GLN A 19 -11.42 18.03 -43.81
CA GLN A 19 -11.98 18.42 -42.52
C GLN A 19 -10.95 18.29 -41.40
N SER A 20 -10.80 19.37 -40.62
CA SER A 20 -10.00 19.40 -39.40
C SER A 20 -10.93 19.43 -38.20
N TYR A 21 -10.79 18.42 -37.34
CA TYR A 21 -11.45 18.35 -36.04
C TYR A 21 -10.44 18.73 -34.97
N ASN A 22 -10.70 19.82 -34.26
CA ASN A 22 -9.86 20.30 -33.16
C ASN A 22 -10.71 20.35 -31.90
N THR A 23 -10.38 19.49 -30.93
CA THR A 23 -11.02 19.48 -29.62
C THR A 23 -10.29 20.47 -28.71
N PRO A 24 -11.01 21.39 -28.05
CA PRO A 24 -10.38 22.31 -27.09
C PRO A 24 -9.71 21.54 -25.95
N TYR A 25 -8.76 22.18 -25.26
CA TYR A 25 -8.10 21.55 -24.11
C TYR A 25 -9.13 21.25 -23.02
N GLN A 26 -9.18 20.00 -22.58
CA GLN A 26 -10.05 19.54 -21.51
C GLN A 26 -9.21 19.24 -20.29
N THR A 27 -9.59 19.81 -19.14
CA THR A 27 -9.00 19.50 -17.85
C THR A 27 -9.84 18.42 -17.16
N TYR A 28 -9.17 17.44 -16.56
CA TYR A 28 -9.80 16.35 -15.83
C TYR A 28 -9.53 16.45 -14.33
N GLU A 29 -8.28 16.72 -13.94
CA GLU A 29 -7.88 16.82 -12.55
C GLU A 29 -6.93 17.99 -12.35
N THR A 30 -7.06 18.70 -11.24
CA THR A 30 -6.13 19.75 -10.81
C THR A 30 -6.16 19.82 -9.30
N TYR A 31 -5.11 19.34 -8.64
CA TYR A 31 -5.09 19.25 -7.19
C TYR A 31 -3.68 19.39 -6.63
N VAL A 32 -3.62 19.69 -5.35
CA VAL A 32 -2.42 19.58 -4.53
C VAL A 32 -2.60 18.46 -3.53
N GLN A 33 -1.55 17.69 -3.31
CA GLN A 33 -1.55 16.62 -2.32
C GLN A 33 -0.33 16.73 -1.41
N ARG A 34 -0.47 16.23 -0.19
CA ARG A 34 0.61 16.16 0.80
C ARG A 34 0.43 14.97 1.72
N ASP A 35 1.53 14.31 2.03
CA ASP A 35 1.58 13.26 3.04
C ASP A 35 1.31 13.86 4.43
N PHE A 36 0.41 13.24 5.18
CA PHE A 36 0.03 13.61 6.52
C PHE A 36 0.32 12.46 7.49
N ALA A 37 1.54 12.50 8.04
CA ALA A 37 2.09 11.48 8.93
C ALA A 37 1.22 11.11 10.14
N PRO A 38 0.50 12.04 10.82
CA PRO A 38 -0.30 11.70 12.00
C PRO A 38 -1.39 10.64 11.75
N ILE A 39 -1.90 10.55 10.52
CA ILE A 39 -2.90 9.53 10.12
C ILE A 39 -2.31 8.48 9.18
N ARG A 40 -0.99 8.53 8.91
CA ARG A 40 -0.32 7.68 7.91
C ARG A 40 -1.07 7.70 6.58
N GLY A 41 -1.38 8.90 6.10
CA GLY A 41 -2.27 9.09 4.97
C GLY A 41 -1.90 10.27 4.08
N LEU A 42 -2.72 10.48 3.07
CA LEU A 42 -2.59 11.55 2.08
C LEU A 42 -3.74 12.55 2.27
N VAL A 43 -3.42 13.83 2.18
CA VAL A 43 -4.42 14.90 2.08
C VAL A 43 -4.39 15.46 0.67
N THR A 44 -5.52 15.44 -0.01
CA THR A 44 -5.69 15.94 -1.39
C THR A 44 -6.70 17.08 -1.39
N LEU A 45 -6.38 18.19 -2.06
CA LEU A 45 -7.25 19.36 -2.19
C LEU A 45 -7.30 19.80 -3.65
N GLY A 46 -8.50 19.88 -4.22
CA GLY A 46 -8.72 20.36 -5.59
C GLY A 46 -9.78 19.57 -6.33
N ASP A 47 -9.61 19.45 -7.64
CA ASP A 47 -10.40 18.64 -8.57
C ASP A 47 -9.74 17.28 -8.78
N PHE A 48 -10.39 16.20 -8.34
CA PHE A 48 -9.87 14.83 -8.44
C PHE A 48 -11.00 13.80 -8.53
N TYR A 49 -10.67 12.57 -8.91
CA TYR A 49 -11.59 11.44 -8.84
C TYR A 49 -11.39 10.64 -7.55
N THR A 50 -12.48 10.20 -6.92
CA THR A 50 -12.44 9.34 -5.74
C THR A 50 -12.03 7.91 -6.09
N SER A 51 -11.45 7.18 -5.13
CA SER A 51 -11.07 5.78 -5.34
C SER A 51 -12.31 4.90 -5.47
N GLY A 52 -12.29 3.99 -6.45
CA GLY A 52 -13.38 3.05 -6.69
C GLY A 52 -13.39 1.80 -5.79
N GLN A 53 -12.69 1.81 -4.64
CA GLN A 53 -12.41 0.57 -3.89
C GLN A 53 -13.65 -0.03 -3.21
N VAL A 54 -14.58 0.80 -2.73
CA VAL A 54 -15.81 0.37 -2.02
C VAL A 54 -17.07 0.76 -2.79
N VAL A 55 -17.04 1.90 -3.47
CA VAL A 55 -18.12 2.44 -4.30
C VAL A 55 -17.55 2.88 -5.64
N GLU A 56 -18.40 3.12 -6.64
CA GLU A 56 -17.95 3.67 -7.92
C GLU A 56 -17.25 5.01 -7.73
N GLY A 57 -16.11 5.19 -8.39
CA GLY A 57 -15.34 6.43 -8.32
C GLY A 57 -16.08 7.56 -9.04
N PHE A 58 -16.14 8.73 -8.42
CA PHE A 58 -16.81 9.90 -8.96
C PHE A 58 -15.90 11.13 -8.89
N ALA A 59 -16.15 12.12 -9.76
CA ALA A 59 -15.44 13.38 -9.74
C ALA A 59 -15.86 14.22 -8.54
N LEU A 60 -14.89 14.76 -7.82
CA LEU A 60 -15.10 15.61 -6.65
C LEU A 60 -14.22 16.86 -6.73
N ARG A 61 -14.80 18.01 -6.42
CA ARG A 61 -14.07 19.23 -6.05
C ARG A 61 -14.13 19.39 -4.54
N GLY A 62 -13.02 19.19 -3.85
CA GLY A 62 -13.04 19.25 -2.40
C GLY A 62 -11.73 18.85 -1.75
N ILE A 63 -11.87 18.25 -0.57
CA ILE A 63 -10.76 17.72 0.24
C ILE A 63 -11.01 16.21 0.42
N ASP A 64 -9.98 15.41 0.16
CA ASP A 64 -9.93 14.00 0.55
C ASP A 64 -8.83 13.81 1.61
N ILE A 65 -9.14 13.00 2.61
CA ILE A 65 -8.22 12.60 3.68
C ILE A 65 -8.33 11.09 3.79
N SER A 66 -7.34 10.40 3.25
CA SER A 66 -7.34 8.94 3.14
C SER A 66 -6.07 8.36 3.75
N SER A 67 -6.19 7.22 4.43
CA SER A 67 -5.01 6.45 4.88
C SER A 67 -4.32 5.82 3.68
N ASP A 68 -2.98 5.75 3.72
CA ASP A 68 -2.19 5.11 2.67
C ASP A 68 -1.36 3.99 3.28
N ASP A 69 -1.73 2.75 2.98
CA ASP A 69 -1.04 1.57 3.52
C ASP A 69 0.44 1.54 3.14
N ARG A 70 0.86 2.19 2.05
CA ARG A 70 2.28 2.31 1.67
C ARG A 70 3.09 3.13 2.67
N MET A 71 2.43 3.89 3.56
CA MET A 71 3.07 4.59 4.67
C MET A 71 3.21 3.70 5.92
N LEU A 72 2.66 2.48 5.92
CA LEU A 72 2.94 1.47 6.94
C LEU A 72 4.37 0.94 6.78
N SER A 73 4.94 0.44 7.88
CA SER A 73 6.23 -0.25 7.78
C SER A 73 6.09 -1.50 6.92
N PRO A 74 7.16 -1.94 6.22
CA PRO A 74 7.13 -3.17 5.43
C PRO A 74 6.67 -4.43 6.19
N SER A 75 6.85 -4.48 7.51
CA SER A 75 6.33 -5.55 8.39
C SER A 75 4.81 -5.54 8.57
N GLN A 76 4.16 -4.41 8.29
CA GLN A 76 2.70 -4.21 8.37
C GLN A 76 2.03 -4.24 6.99
N LEU A 77 2.83 -4.22 5.92
CA LEU A 77 2.38 -4.28 4.53
C LEU A 77 2.22 -5.74 4.09
N GLY A 78 0.97 -6.19 4.00
CA GLY A 78 0.62 -7.53 3.54
C GLY A 78 0.20 -8.48 4.67
N PHE A 79 -0.38 -9.61 4.29
CA PHE A 79 -0.77 -10.66 5.25
C PHE A 79 0.48 -11.30 5.85
N ALA A 80 0.75 -11.03 7.13
CA ALA A 80 1.72 -11.78 7.91
C ALA A 80 1.00 -13.02 8.49
N PRO A 81 1.35 -14.26 8.07
CA PRO A 81 0.77 -15.45 8.68
C PRO A 81 1.15 -15.50 10.16
N ARG A 82 0.16 -15.77 11.01
CA ARG A 82 0.34 -15.85 12.46
C ARG A 82 0.88 -17.23 12.84
N VAL A 83 2.11 -17.30 13.34
CA VAL A 83 2.72 -18.53 13.88
C VAL A 83 2.47 -18.58 15.38
N GLN A 84 1.83 -19.65 15.86
CA GLN A 84 1.55 -19.87 17.27
C GLN A 84 2.06 -21.25 17.69
N GLY A 85 2.65 -21.32 18.88
CA GLY A 85 3.20 -22.55 19.42
C GLY A 85 3.38 -22.48 20.93
N ILE A 86 3.88 -23.57 21.52
CA ILE A 86 4.20 -23.65 22.95
C ILE A 86 5.65 -24.12 23.06
N ALA A 87 6.48 -23.33 23.74
CA ALA A 87 7.85 -23.70 24.06
C ALA A 87 7.90 -24.36 25.45
N ASN A 88 8.50 -25.54 25.54
CA ASN A 88 8.64 -26.24 26.83
C ASN A 88 9.77 -25.68 27.72
N SER A 89 10.71 -24.95 27.11
CA SER A 89 11.85 -24.29 27.76
C SER A 89 12.12 -22.94 27.09
N ASN A 90 13.18 -22.24 27.52
CA ASN A 90 13.73 -21.17 26.69
C ASN A 90 14.14 -21.79 25.36
N ALA A 91 13.61 -21.25 24.27
CA ALA A 91 13.79 -21.79 22.95
C ALA A 91 14.07 -20.69 21.94
N VAL A 92 14.79 -21.04 20.87
CA VAL A 92 14.96 -20.22 19.68
C VAL A 92 13.94 -20.68 18.66
N VAL A 93 13.06 -19.77 18.22
CA VAL A 93 12.11 -20.02 17.14
C VAL A 93 12.70 -19.50 15.85
N SER A 94 12.97 -20.39 14.91
CA SER A 94 13.50 -20.08 13.58
C SER A 94 12.43 -20.39 12.53
N ILE A 95 12.16 -19.42 11.66
CA ILE A 95 11.17 -19.54 10.59
C ILE A 95 11.90 -19.43 9.26
N TYR A 96 11.67 -20.44 8.43
CA TYR A 96 12.29 -20.58 7.11
C TYR A 96 11.25 -20.45 6.01
N GLN A 97 11.69 -19.87 4.89
CA GLN A 97 10.93 -19.85 3.65
C GLN A 97 11.88 -20.13 2.48
N ASN A 98 11.52 -21.11 1.65
CA ASN A 98 12.36 -21.58 0.55
C ASN A 98 13.82 -21.88 0.98
N GLY A 99 13.97 -22.45 2.19
CA GLY A 99 15.26 -22.82 2.77
C GLY A 99 16.07 -21.68 3.42
N ASN A 100 15.60 -20.43 3.40
CA ASN A 100 16.29 -19.30 4.04
C ASN A 100 15.57 -18.89 5.34
N ILE A 101 16.34 -18.53 6.38
CA ILE A 101 15.78 -17.96 7.62
C ILE A 101 15.24 -16.57 7.32
N ILE A 102 13.95 -16.38 7.53
CA ILE A 102 13.27 -15.09 7.37
C ILE A 102 12.99 -14.41 8.72
N TYR A 103 12.97 -15.18 9.82
CA TYR A 103 12.74 -14.67 11.16
C TYR A 103 13.39 -15.59 12.20
N GLN A 104 13.99 -15.02 13.23
CA GLN A 104 14.56 -15.76 14.35
C GLN A 104 14.44 -14.95 15.64
N THR A 105 13.85 -15.53 16.68
CA THR A 105 13.69 -14.87 17.99
C THR A 105 13.81 -15.86 19.15
N ASN A 106 14.11 -15.35 20.34
CA ASN A 106 14.10 -16.14 21.58
C ASN A 106 12.72 -16.02 22.23
N VAL A 107 12.16 -17.16 22.64
CA VAL A 107 10.89 -17.22 23.38
C VAL A 107 11.09 -17.84 24.75
N THR A 108 10.35 -17.32 25.73
CA THR A 108 10.29 -17.90 27.07
C THR A 108 9.47 -19.19 27.08
N PRO A 109 9.62 -20.06 28.09
CA PRO A 109 8.74 -21.21 28.26
C PRO A 109 7.27 -20.76 28.33
N GLY A 110 6.40 -21.45 27.58
CA GLY A 110 4.98 -21.14 27.48
C GLY A 110 4.51 -20.86 26.05
N PRO A 111 3.24 -20.43 25.90
CA PRO A 111 2.68 -20.09 24.60
C PRO A 111 3.35 -18.83 24.03
N PHE A 112 3.61 -18.84 22.74
CA PHE A 112 4.13 -17.68 22.00
C PHE A 112 3.34 -17.47 20.71
N VAL A 113 3.39 -16.22 20.23
CA VAL A 113 2.74 -15.78 19.00
C VAL A 113 3.73 -14.89 18.25
N ILE A 114 3.92 -15.16 16.97
CA ILE A 114 4.69 -14.35 16.04
C ILE A 114 3.73 -13.92 14.92
N ASP A 115 3.46 -12.62 14.84
CA ASP A 115 2.50 -12.00 13.92
C ASP A 115 3.12 -10.87 13.06
N ASP A 116 4.43 -10.66 13.18
CA ASP A 116 5.21 -9.62 12.50
C ASP A 116 6.12 -10.16 11.40
N LEU A 117 5.76 -11.30 10.80
CA LEU A 117 6.52 -11.88 9.68
C LEU A 117 6.48 -10.98 8.46
N TYR A 118 7.66 -10.58 7.97
CA TYR A 118 7.78 -9.84 6.72
C TYR A 118 7.25 -10.70 5.56
N SER A 119 6.29 -10.15 4.81
CA SER A 119 5.90 -10.74 3.53
C SER A 119 7.05 -10.56 2.55
N SER A 120 7.80 -11.63 2.30
CA SER A 120 8.94 -11.59 1.35
C SER A 120 8.49 -11.44 -0.11
N GLY A 121 7.18 -11.32 -0.39
CA GLY A 121 6.61 -11.30 -1.73
C GLY A 121 6.62 -12.67 -2.43
N TYR A 122 7.25 -13.69 -1.83
CA TYR A 122 7.27 -15.05 -2.36
C TYR A 122 6.09 -15.87 -1.82
N ASN A 123 5.29 -16.42 -2.74
CA ASN A 123 4.34 -17.49 -2.42
C ASN A 123 5.13 -18.75 -2.06
N GLY A 124 4.88 -19.34 -0.89
CA GLY A 124 5.53 -20.59 -0.49
C GLY A 124 5.28 -20.95 0.98
N ASP A 125 5.45 -22.23 1.30
CA ASP A 125 5.27 -22.75 2.66
C ASP A 125 6.31 -22.18 3.64
N LEU A 126 5.89 -22.05 4.90
CA LEU A 126 6.75 -21.67 6.00
C LEU A 126 7.10 -22.90 6.83
N THR A 127 8.39 -23.11 7.07
CA THR A 127 8.88 -24.15 7.98
C THR A 127 9.27 -23.51 9.30
N VAL A 128 8.75 -24.03 10.41
CA VAL A 128 9.00 -23.51 11.75
C VAL A 128 9.80 -24.54 12.55
N GLU A 129 10.95 -24.12 13.08
CA GLU A 129 11.75 -24.92 14.00
C GLU A 129 11.78 -24.25 15.38
N ILE A 130 11.67 -25.05 16.43
CA ILE A 130 11.72 -24.63 17.83
C ILE A 130 12.87 -25.42 18.46
N LEU A 131 13.96 -24.73 18.79
CA LEU A 131 15.19 -25.29 19.32
C LEU A 131 15.38 -24.94 20.79
#